data_AF-A0A160TER7-F1
#
_entry.id   AF-A0A160TER7-F1
#
_cell.length_a   1.000
_cell.length_b   1.000
_cell.length_c   1.000
_cell.angle_alpha   90.00
_cell.angle_beta   90.00
_cell.angle_gamma   90.00
#
_symmetry.space_group_name_H-M   'P 1'
#
loop_
_entity.id
_entity.type
_entity.pdbx_description
1 polymer ?
#
loop_
_entity_poly.entity_id
_entity_poly.type
_entity_poly.pdbx_seq_one_letter_code
_entity_poly.pdbx_strand_id
1 'polypeptide(L)'
;MSYTSVAECRAAGTVPAAQCETAYAEAAKADAKTAPRFEDRKTCEEQFGAAQCVPRNENGGSFFTPLLTGFIIGQALNNAGGGYRGAPMYRDRDGGYYGGAGGMVSADYVTGRTRVGSEAFNPAARAPTRIQSRSSVISRGGFGGGGRGFGG
;
A
#
# COMPACT_ATOMS: atom_id res chain seq x y z
N MET A 1 8.45 -9.61 -5.85
CA MET A 1 9.64 -8.75 -5.65
C MET A 1 9.18 -7.32 -5.46
N SER A 2 10.01 -6.46 -4.86
CA SER A 2 9.76 -5.03 -4.66
C SER A 2 10.94 -4.25 -5.17
N TYR A 3 10.67 -3.17 -5.89
CA TYR A 3 11.68 -2.29 -6.45
C TYR A 3 11.30 -0.83 -6.16
N THR A 4 12.30 0.00 -5.90
CA THR A 4 12.10 1.45 -5.72
C THR A 4 11.98 2.19 -7.04
N SER A 5 12.49 1.61 -8.13
CA SER A 5 12.44 2.21 -9.47
C SER A 5 12.47 1.17 -10.60
N VAL A 6 12.02 1.59 -11.79
CA VAL A 6 12.10 0.75 -13.00
C VAL A 6 13.56 0.45 -13.36
N ALA A 7 14.45 1.41 -13.12
CA ALA A 7 15.89 1.23 -13.32
C ALA A 7 16.45 0.12 -12.42
N GLU A 8 16.06 0.09 -11.14
CA GLU A 8 16.44 -0.98 -10.21
C GLU A 8 15.89 -2.34 -10.66
N CYS A 9 14.61 -2.39 -11.08
CA CYS A 9 14.01 -3.62 -11.61
C CYS A 9 14.77 -4.15 -12.83
N ARG A 10 15.15 -3.27 -13.76
CA ARG A 10 15.94 -3.63 -14.94
C ARG A 10 17.34 -4.10 -14.56
N ALA A 11 17.99 -3.43 -13.60
CA ALA A 11 19.31 -3.79 -13.11
C ALA A 11 19.30 -5.14 -12.38
N ALA A 12 18.22 -5.48 -11.68
CA ALA A 12 18.08 -6.74 -10.97
C ALA A 12 17.99 -7.96 -11.92
N GLY A 13 17.55 -7.78 -13.16
CA GLY A 13 17.52 -8.82 -14.21
C GLY A 13 16.59 -10.02 -13.95
N THR A 14 15.89 -10.05 -12.81
CA THR A 14 14.98 -11.14 -12.43
C THR A 14 13.64 -11.12 -13.17
N VAL A 15 13.23 -9.95 -13.66
CA VAL A 15 11.97 -9.72 -14.39
C VAL A 15 12.32 -9.05 -15.73
N PRO A 16 11.65 -9.39 -16.85
CA PRO A 16 11.92 -8.76 -18.13
C PRO A 16 11.75 -7.24 -18.07
N ALA A 17 12.63 -6.47 -18.73
CA ALA A 17 12.62 -5.01 -18.69
C ALA A 17 11.28 -4.38 -19.12
N ALA A 18 10.58 -5.02 -20.06
CA ALA A 18 9.24 -4.61 -20.48
C ALA A 18 8.19 -4.80 -19.37
N GLN A 19 8.33 -5.85 -18.57
CA GLN A 19 7.42 -6.15 -17.45
C GLN A 19 7.67 -5.20 -16.27
N CYS A 20 8.90 -4.72 -16.07
CA CYS A 20 9.20 -3.68 -15.08
C CYS A 20 8.42 -2.38 -15.36
N GLU A 21 8.40 -1.93 -16.62
CA GLU A 21 7.65 -0.75 -17.06
C GLU A 21 6.14 -0.96 -16.90
N THR A 22 5.63 -2.10 -17.36
CA THR A 22 4.20 -2.45 -17.24
C THR A 22 3.77 -2.49 -15.77
N ALA A 23 4.52 -3.18 -14.91
CA ALA A 23 4.20 -3.28 -13.49
C ALA A 23 4.27 -1.91 -12.79
N TYR A 24 5.22 -1.06 -13.15
CA TYR A 24 5.28 0.31 -12.63
C TYR A 24 4.06 1.15 -13.08
N ALA A 25 3.67 1.05 -14.35
CA ALA A 25 2.50 1.73 -14.87
C ALA A 25 1.20 1.25 -14.19
N GLU A 26 1.07 -0.05 -13.93
CA GLU A 26 -0.03 -0.61 -13.16
C GLU A 26 -0.03 -0.13 -11.71
N ALA A 27 1.14 -0.13 -11.06
CA ALA A 27 1.30 0.37 -9.70
C ALA A 27 0.92 1.85 -9.59
N ALA A 28 1.34 2.70 -10.55
CA ALA A 28 0.97 4.11 -10.59
C ALA A 28 -0.54 4.32 -10.79
N LYS A 29 -1.18 3.51 -11.64
CA LYS A 29 -2.64 3.54 -11.83
C LYS A 29 -3.38 3.08 -10.57
N ALA A 30 -2.86 2.07 -9.88
CA ALA A 30 -3.41 1.57 -8.64
C ALA A 30 -3.19 2.55 -7.48
N ASP A 31 -2.04 3.24 -7.41
CA ASP A 31 -1.74 4.31 -6.46
C ASP A 31 -2.82 5.39 -6.51
N ALA A 32 -3.16 5.90 -7.70
CA ALA A 32 -4.21 6.90 -7.85
C ALA A 32 -5.58 6.48 -7.26
N LYS A 33 -5.86 5.17 -7.16
CA LYS A 33 -7.14 4.64 -6.66
C LYS A 33 -7.09 4.13 -5.22
N THR A 34 -5.95 3.59 -4.79
CA THR A 34 -5.80 2.84 -3.54
C THR A 34 -4.98 3.61 -2.50
N ALA A 35 -4.24 4.64 -2.90
CA ALA A 35 -3.38 5.42 -2.01
C ALA A 35 -4.14 5.92 -0.77
N PRO A 36 -3.52 5.84 0.42
CA PRO A 36 -4.01 6.49 1.61
C PRO A 36 -4.27 7.98 1.38
N ARG A 37 -5.48 8.44 1.68
CA ARG A 37 -5.86 9.85 1.56
C ARG A 37 -5.86 10.48 2.95
N PHE A 38 -5.23 11.64 3.07
CA PHE A 38 -5.10 12.41 4.29
C PHE A 38 -5.63 13.82 4.09
N GLU A 39 -6.33 14.37 5.07
CA GLU A 39 -6.78 15.77 5.02
C GLU A 39 -5.61 16.73 5.24
N ASP A 40 -4.67 16.36 6.11
CA ASP A 40 -3.52 17.18 6.49
C ASP A 40 -2.18 16.56 6.08
N ARG A 41 -1.27 17.42 5.61
CA ARG A 41 0.13 17.04 5.33
C ARG A 41 0.81 16.48 6.58
N LYS A 42 0.59 17.12 7.73
CA LYS A 42 1.22 16.73 9.00
C LYS A 42 0.87 15.29 9.40
N THR A 43 -0.41 14.92 9.30
CA THR A 43 -0.91 13.56 9.54
C THR A 43 -0.26 12.53 8.62
N CYS A 44 -0.09 12.89 7.35
CA CYS A 44 0.60 12.03 6.40
C CYS A 44 2.09 11.88 6.76
N GLU A 45 2.79 12.99 7.06
CA GLU A 45 4.23 12.98 7.39
C GLU A 45 4.51 12.30 8.74
N GLU A 46 3.58 12.37 9.69
CA GLU A 46 3.65 11.65 10.96
C GLU A 46 3.63 10.12 10.79
N GLN A 47 3.09 9.62 9.68
CA GLN A 47 3.03 8.18 9.38
C GLN A 47 4.10 7.78 8.37
N PHE A 48 4.18 8.46 7.22
CA PHE A 48 5.07 8.08 6.13
C PHE A 48 6.45 8.73 6.21
N GLY A 49 6.62 9.71 7.09
CA GLY A 49 7.87 10.46 7.27
C GLY A 49 7.83 11.83 6.59
N ALA A 50 8.73 12.71 7.06
CA ALA A 50 8.87 14.05 6.52
C ALA A 50 9.19 14.03 5.02
N ALA A 51 8.55 14.89 4.24
CA ALA A 51 8.70 14.99 2.78
C ALA A 51 8.34 13.71 2.00
N GLN A 52 7.57 12.78 2.59
CA GLN A 52 7.02 11.61 1.90
C GLN A 52 5.54 11.76 1.59
N CYS A 53 5.03 13.00 1.52
CA CYS A 53 3.62 13.30 1.32
C CYS A 53 3.45 14.33 0.20
N VAL A 54 2.60 14.00 -0.77
CA VAL A 54 2.32 14.83 -1.93
C VAL A 54 0.87 15.34 -1.91
N PRO A 55 0.63 16.65 -2.13
CA PRO A 55 -0.72 17.16 -2.29
C PRO A 55 -1.31 16.70 -3.64
N ARG A 56 -2.53 16.18 -3.60
CA ARG A 56 -3.35 15.83 -4.75
C ARG A 56 -4.69 16.53 -4.66
N ASN A 57 -5.19 17.00 -5.79
CA ASN A 57 -6.49 17.62 -5.91
C ASN A 57 -7.38 16.71 -6.77
N GLU A 58 -8.49 16.24 -6.22
CA GLU A 58 -9.48 15.41 -6.93
C GLU A 58 -10.88 15.90 -6.55
N ASN A 59 -11.76 16.05 -7.54
CA ASN A 59 -13.16 16.47 -7.34
C ASN A 59 -13.37 17.73 -6.47
N GLY A 60 -12.45 18.70 -6.57
CA GLY A 60 -12.56 19.96 -5.82
C GLY A 60 -12.11 19.89 -4.35
N GLY A 61 -11.57 18.76 -3.89
CA GLY A 61 -10.93 18.62 -2.58
C GLY A 61 -9.42 18.43 -2.71
N SER A 62 -8.66 19.11 -1.84
CA SER A 62 -7.22 18.90 -1.66
C SER A 62 -7.00 17.84 -0.59
N PHE A 63 -6.21 16.82 -0.89
CA PHE A 63 -5.79 15.79 0.08
C PHE A 63 -4.32 15.47 -0.12
N PHE A 64 -3.70 14.94 0.92
CA PHE A 64 -2.32 14.48 0.88
C PHE A 64 -2.32 12.96 0.72
N THR A 65 -1.45 12.47 -0.16
CA THR A 65 -1.19 11.03 -0.30
C THR A 65 0.28 10.77 -0.04
N PRO A 66 0.64 9.58 0.48
CA PRO A 66 2.03 9.21 0.60
C PRO A 66 2.68 9.13 -0.79
N LEU A 67 3.97 9.42 -0.83
CA LEU A 67 4.78 9.32 -2.03
C LEU A 67 4.93 7.83 -2.39
N LEU A 68 4.70 7.51 -3.65
CA LEU A 68 4.99 6.19 -4.19
C LEU A 68 6.52 5.97 -4.15
N THR A 69 6.98 5.25 -3.13
CA THR A 69 8.41 4.96 -2.93
C THR A 69 8.92 3.80 -3.77
N GLY A 70 8.00 3.04 -4.38
CA GLY A 70 8.33 1.91 -5.22
C GLY A 70 7.10 1.16 -5.69
N PHE A 71 7.34 -0.02 -6.24
CA PHE A 71 6.30 -0.92 -6.72
C PHE A 71 6.70 -2.36 -6.46
N ILE A 72 5.68 -3.18 -6.24
CA ILE A 72 5.81 -4.61 -6.02
C ILE A 72 5.37 -5.29 -7.29
N ILE A 73 6.20 -6.21 -7.76
CA ILE A 73 5.88 -7.13 -8.83
C ILE A 73 5.51 -8.47 -8.21
N GLY A 74 4.24 -8.84 -8.33
CA GLY A 74 3.75 -10.18 -8.02
C GLY A 74 3.75 -11.02 -9.28
N GLN A 75 4.32 -12.23 -9.23
CA GLN A 75 4.01 -13.25 -10.23
C GLN A 75 2.63 -13.81 -9.90
N ALA A 76 1.66 -13.57 -10.78
CA ALA A 76 0.37 -14.23 -10.66
C ALA A 76 0.57 -15.73 -10.89
N LEU A 77 0.22 -16.55 -9.90
CA LEU A 77 0.19 -18.00 -10.04
C LEU A 77 -0.75 -18.37 -11.20
N ASN A 78 -0.33 -19.37 -11.99
CA ASN A 78 -0.88 -19.78 -13.29
C ASN A 78 -2.41 -19.83 -13.43
N ASN A 79 -3.19 -19.94 -12.35
CA ASN A 79 -4.65 -19.95 -12.39
C ASN A 79 -5.31 -18.60 -12.69
N ALA A 80 -4.58 -17.47 -12.62
CA ALA A 80 -5.12 -16.13 -12.88
C ALA A 80 -4.63 -15.49 -14.21
N GLY A 81 -4.09 -16.30 -15.14
CA GLY A 81 -3.61 -15.84 -16.44
C GLY A 81 -2.14 -15.42 -16.44
N GLY A 82 -1.26 -16.29 -15.93
CA GLY A 82 0.21 -16.26 -16.00
C GLY A 82 0.83 -14.93 -16.44
N GLY A 83 1.06 -14.01 -15.50
CA GLY A 83 1.59 -12.68 -15.80
C GLY A 83 2.19 -11.99 -14.57
N TYR A 84 2.92 -10.91 -14.80
CA TYR A 84 3.41 -10.03 -13.75
C TYR A 84 2.36 -8.96 -13.46
N ARG A 85 2.04 -8.73 -12.18
CA ARG A 85 1.14 -7.65 -11.75
C ARG A 85 1.89 -6.65 -10.89
N GLY A 86 1.61 -5.37 -11.11
CA GLY A 86 2.11 -4.27 -10.32
C GLY A 86 1.20 -3.89 -9.15
N ALA A 87 1.78 -3.66 -7.98
CA ALA A 87 1.13 -3.03 -6.85
C ALA A 87 1.97 -1.85 -6.33
N PRO A 88 1.36 -0.75 -5.88
CA PRO A 88 2.09 0.39 -5.35
C PRO A 88 2.66 0.07 -3.97
N MET A 89 3.83 0.65 -3.66
CA MET A 89 4.54 0.46 -2.41
C MET A 89 4.96 1.80 -1.80
N TYR A 90 4.61 1.96 -0.54
CA TYR A 90 4.90 3.14 0.27
C TYR A 90 5.79 2.75 1.43
N ARG A 91 6.63 3.68 1.87
CA ARG A 91 7.51 3.51 3.03
C ARG A 91 6.96 4.32 4.19
N ASP A 92 6.86 3.68 5.34
CA ASP A 92 6.51 4.32 6.61
C ASP A 92 7.75 4.96 7.26
N ARG A 93 7.54 5.88 8.19
CA ARG A 93 8.62 6.55 8.94
C ARG A 93 9.54 5.55 9.64
N ASP A 94 8.99 4.43 10.11
CA ASP A 94 9.72 3.41 10.86
C ASP A 94 10.57 2.51 9.94
N GLY A 95 10.59 2.80 8.63
CA GLY A 95 11.32 2.04 7.61
C GLY A 95 10.58 0.79 7.13
N GLY A 96 9.37 0.56 7.62
CA GLY A 96 8.46 -0.46 7.10
C GLY A 96 7.93 -0.10 5.71
N TYR A 97 7.51 -1.10 4.95
CA TYR A 97 6.89 -0.90 3.65
C TYR A 97 5.45 -1.40 3.68
N TYR A 98 4.57 -0.75 2.92
CA TYR A 98 3.14 -1.05 2.85
C TYR A 98 2.65 -0.97 1.40
N GLY A 99 1.72 -1.84 1.02
CA GLY A 99 1.09 -1.84 -0.29
C GLY A 99 -0.09 -0.86 -0.39
N GLY A 100 -0.60 -0.65 -1.62
CA GLY A 100 -1.84 0.08 -1.93
C GLY A 100 -3.01 -0.15 -0.97
N ALA A 101 -3.28 -1.40 -0.66
CA ALA A 101 -4.37 -1.80 0.23
C ALA A 101 -4.01 -1.79 1.73
N GLY A 102 -2.84 -1.27 2.10
CA GLY A 102 -2.39 -1.23 3.49
C GLY A 102 -1.80 -2.52 4.05
N GLY A 103 -1.61 -3.55 3.21
CA GLY A 103 -0.89 -4.75 3.62
C GLY A 103 0.58 -4.42 3.84
N MET A 104 1.15 -4.85 4.97
CA MET A 104 2.59 -4.71 5.20
C MET A 104 3.37 -5.53 4.18
N VAL A 105 4.36 -4.89 3.58
CA VAL A 105 5.28 -5.49 2.63
C VAL A 105 6.50 -5.89 3.44
N SER A 106 6.68 -7.19 3.59
CA SER A 106 7.83 -7.76 4.29
C SER A 106 8.70 -8.51 3.31
N ALA A 107 9.99 -8.61 3.59
CA ALA A 107 10.84 -9.57 2.90
C ALA A 107 10.89 -10.85 3.71
N ASP A 108 10.76 -11.98 3.05
CA ASP A 108 11.02 -13.28 3.63
C ASP A 108 12.50 -13.37 4.02
N TYR A 109 12.80 -13.59 5.30
CA TYR A 109 14.17 -13.58 5.81
C TYR A 109 15.04 -14.74 5.27
N VAL A 110 14.42 -15.83 4.82
CA VAL A 110 15.13 -17.02 4.31
C VAL A 110 15.43 -16.88 2.82
N THR A 111 14.44 -16.40 2.06
CA THR A 111 14.49 -16.38 0.59
C THR A 111 14.70 -14.98 0.00
N GLY A 112 14.66 -13.93 0.82
CA GLY A 112 14.71 -12.53 0.37
C GLY A 112 13.49 -12.09 -0.44
N ARG A 113 12.47 -12.95 -0.59
CA ARG A 113 11.32 -12.68 -1.44
C ARG A 113 10.36 -11.71 -0.76
N THR A 114 9.94 -10.69 -1.48
CA THR A 114 8.86 -9.80 -1.05
C THR A 114 7.56 -10.59 -0.83
N ARG A 115 7.04 -10.54 0.39
CA ARG A 115 5.73 -11.04 0.78
C ARG A 115 4.79 -9.86 0.96
N VAL A 116 3.66 -9.94 0.26
CA VAL A 116 2.55 -9.00 0.39
C VAL A 116 1.24 -9.77 0.27
N GLY A 117 0.20 -9.32 0.97
CA GLY A 117 -1.15 -9.89 0.83
C GLY A 117 -1.68 -9.69 -0.59
N SER A 118 -2.57 -10.60 -1.02
CA SER A 118 -3.30 -10.51 -2.30
C SER A 118 -4.02 -9.18 -2.47
N GLU A 119 -4.41 -8.55 -1.37
CA GLU A 119 -5.12 -7.29 -1.30
C GLU A 119 -4.31 -6.14 -1.90
N ALA A 120 -2.97 -6.17 -1.80
CA ALA A 120 -2.13 -5.13 -2.40
C ALA A 120 -2.25 -5.09 -3.94
N PHE A 121 -2.64 -6.21 -4.56
CA PHE A 121 -2.90 -6.31 -6.00
C PHE A 121 -4.38 -6.18 -6.34
N ASN A 122 -5.25 -5.88 -5.36
CA ASN A 122 -6.66 -5.65 -5.59
C ASN A 122 -6.90 -4.15 -5.86
N PRO A 123 -7.23 -3.75 -7.10
CA PRO A 123 -7.46 -2.35 -7.44
C PRO A 123 -8.72 -1.76 -6.79
N ALA A 124 -9.61 -2.59 -6.24
CA ALA A 124 -10.78 -2.17 -5.47
C ALA A 124 -10.51 -2.07 -3.96
N ALA A 125 -9.38 -2.58 -3.48
CA ALA A 125 -9.03 -2.48 -2.08
C ALA A 125 -8.52 -1.08 -1.75
N ARG A 126 -9.13 -0.46 -0.74
CA ARG A 126 -8.69 0.84 -0.22
C ARG A 126 -7.78 0.62 0.97
N ALA A 127 -6.80 1.50 1.15
CA ALA A 127 -6.02 1.53 2.38
C ALA A 127 -6.99 1.62 3.59
N PRO A 128 -6.86 0.74 4.60
CA PRO A 128 -7.72 0.74 5.76
C PRO A 128 -7.60 2.07 6.50
N THR A 129 -8.69 2.48 7.13
CA THR A 129 -8.77 3.72 7.92
C THR A 129 -7.63 3.80 8.93
N ARG A 130 -7.21 2.67 9.55
CA ARG A 130 -6.06 2.60 10.46
C ARG A 130 -4.74 3.16 9.91
N ILE A 131 -4.51 3.11 8.60
CA ILE A 131 -3.34 3.70 7.94
C ILE A 131 -3.62 5.15 7.52
N GLN A 132 -4.88 5.48 7.24
CA GLN A 132 -5.32 6.84 6.92
C GLN A 132 -5.53 7.74 8.16
N SER A 133 -5.58 7.17 9.36
CA SER A 133 -6.10 7.86 10.55
C SER A 133 -5.30 7.63 11.83
N ARG A 134 -3.99 7.32 11.79
CA ARG A 134 -3.20 7.39 13.05
C ARG A 134 -3.20 8.80 13.67
N SER A 135 -3.72 9.81 12.97
CA SER A 135 -3.93 11.16 13.52
C SER A 135 -5.38 11.67 13.59
N SER A 136 -6.44 10.86 13.44
CA SER A 136 -7.77 11.35 13.86
C SER A 136 -8.77 10.26 14.28
N VAL A 137 -9.15 10.37 15.56
CA VAL A 137 -10.35 9.84 16.22
C VAL A 137 -10.35 8.34 16.56
N ILE A 138 -10.12 8.08 17.85
CA ILE A 138 -10.88 7.09 18.62
C ILE A 138 -12.37 7.43 18.44
N SER A 139 -12.99 7.01 17.34
CA SER A 139 -14.44 6.87 17.31
C SER A 139 -14.74 5.56 17.98
N ARG A 140 -14.89 5.68 19.30
CA ARG A 140 -15.42 4.68 20.21
C ARG A 140 -16.59 3.94 19.56
N GLY A 141 -16.50 2.61 19.50
CA GLY A 141 -17.62 1.73 19.17
C GLY A 141 -17.15 0.29 18.99
N GLY A 142 -17.17 -0.59 19.98
CA GLY A 142 -17.67 -0.45 21.33
C GLY A 142 -17.11 -1.56 22.22
N PHE A 143 -16.76 -1.19 23.44
CA PHE A 143 -16.89 -2.10 24.57
C PHE A 143 -18.39 -2.13 24.89
N GLY A 144 -19.09 -3.16 24.43
CA GLY A 144 -20.53 -3.32 24.58
C GLY A 144 -20.87 -4.73 25.04
N GLY A 145 -20.85 -4.93 26.35
CA GLY A 145 -21.80 -5.78 27.07
C GLY A 145 -21.92 -7.24 26.62
N GLY A 146 -20.95 -8.08 26.97
CA GLY A 146 -21.20 -9.51 27.19
C GLY A 146 -21.96 -9.75 28.49
N GLY A 147 -23.12 -9.12 28.65
CA GLY A 147 -24.04 -9.39 29.75
C GLY A 147 -24.70 -10.74 29.52
N ARG A 148 -24.13 -11.81 30.10
CA ARG A 148 -24.78 -13.12 30.17
C ARG A 148 -25.90 -13.01 31.20
N GLY A 149 -27.08 -12.60 30.75
CA GLY A 149 -28.32 -12.78 31.50
C GLY A 149 -28.68 -14.27 31.49
N PHE A 150 -28.37 -14.96 32.58
CA PHE A 150 -29.07 -16.19 32.94
C PHE A 150 -30.36 -15.77 33.62
N GLY A 151 -31.51 -16.14 33.05
CA GLY A 151 -32.80 -15.93 33.66
C GLY A 151 -33.84 -16.88 33.08
N GLY A 152 -34.45 -17.66 33.98
CA GLY A 152 -35.71 -18.37 33.78
C GLY A 152 -35.58 -19.80 33.28
#